data_AF-A0A356U9U3-F1
#
_entry.id   AF-A0A356U9U3-F1
#
_cell.length_a   1.000
_cell.length_b   1.000
_cell.length_c   1.000
_cell.angle_alpha   90.00
_cell.angle_beta   90.00
_cell.angle_gamma   90.00
#
_symmetry.space_group_name_H-M   'P 1'
#
loop_
_entity.id
_entity.type
_entity.pdbx_description
1 polymer ?
#
loop_
_entity_poly.entity_id
_entity_poly.type
_entity_poly.pdbx_seq_one_letter_code
_entity_poly.pdbx_strand_id
1 'polypeptide(L)'
;EKASFMASSRNYEQCPKVIIGIPMDATTSFRPGTRLAPYRVREVSESIEEYSVYQDKSLEEIDFYDAGDIIIPFGNVGESLRRIEVVTRG
;
A
#
# COMPACT_ATOMS: atom_id res chain seq x y z
N GLU A 1 7.48 14.41 3.60
CA GLU A 1 6.78 14.06 2.35
C GLU A 1 5.99 12.78 2.58
N LYS A 2 4.83 12.59 1.95
CA LYS A 2 4.13 11.29 2.04
C LYS A 2 4.90 10.32 1.13
N ALA A 3 5.46 9.24 1.68
CA ALA A 3 6.18 8.25 0.88
C ALA A 3 5.22 7.56 -0.10
N SER A 4 5.64 7.41 -1.36
CA SER A 4 5.00 6.59 -2.40
C SER A 4 5.89 5.39 -2.71
N PHE A 5 5.30 4.32 -3.22
CA PHE A 5 6.07 3.17 -3.73
C PHE A 5 6.90 3.60 -4.95
N MET A 6 8.15 3.15 -5.04
CA MET A 6 9.03 3.41 -6.19
C MET A 6 8.36 2.99 -7.51
N ALA A 7 8.68 3.64 -8.63
CA ALA A 7 8.11 3.37 -9.96
C ALA A 7 6.57 3.48 -10.09
N SER A 8 5.85 3.89 -9.03
CA SER A 8 4.40 4.08 -9.12
C SER A 8 4.05 5.25 -10.06
N SER A 9 3.02 5.04 -10.88
CA SER A 9 2.49 6.07 -11.77
C SER A 9 1.70 7.11 -10.98
N ARG A 10 1.66 8.34 -11.53
CA ARG A 10 0.79 9.42 -11.03
C ARG A 10 -0.59 9.43 -11.69
N ASN A 11 -0.79 8.63 -12.74
CA ASN A 11 -2.05 8.58 -13.48
C ASN A 11 -2.84 7.31 -13.14
N TYR A 12 -3.82 7.48 -12.25
CA TYR A 12 -4.71 6.40 -11.83
C TYR A 12 -5.45 5.73 -13.00
N GLU A 13 -5.96 6.51 -13.96
CA GLU A 13 -6.81 6.00 -15.05
C GLU A 13 -6.06 5.09 -16.03
N GLN A 14 -4.74 5.21 -16.11
CA GLN A 14 -3.88 4.41 -16.98
C GLN A 14 -3.39 3.12 -16.31
N CYS A 15 -3.61 2.97 -15.00
CA CYS A 15 -3.05 1.86 -14.25
C CYS A 15 -4.08 0.74 -14.03
N PRO A 16 -3.86 -0.47 -14.57
CA PRO A 16 -4.74 -1.62 -14.33
C PRO A 16 -4.59 -2.19 -12.91
N LYS A 17 -3.55 -1.79 -12.17
CA LYS A 17 -3.21 -2.30 -10.84
C LYS A 17 -3.10 -1.13 -9.86
N VAL A 18 -3.59 -1.34 -8.64
CA VAL A 18 -3.57 -0.34 -7.59
C VAL A 18 -3.02 -0.95 -6.31
N ILE A 19 -2.04 -0.28 -5.70
CA ILE A 19 -1.55 -0.58 -4.36
C ILE A 19 -2.24 0.36 -3.38
N ILE A 20 -2.81 -0.20 -2.32
CA ILE A 20 -3.48 0.54 -1.24
C ILE A 20 -2.94 0.04 0.10
N GLY A 21 -2.59 0.95 0.98
CA GLY A 21 -2.17 0.64 2.33
C GLY A 21 -3.32 0.65 3.33
N ILE A 22 -3.38 -0.36 4.19
CA ILE A 22 -4.37 -0.49 5.27
C ILE A 22 -3.62 -0.43 6.61
N PRO A 23 -3.44 0.77 7.20
CA PRO A 23 -2.68 0.95 8.44
C PRO A 23 -3.51 0.55 9.68
N MET A 24 -3.83 -0.73 9.83
CA MET A 24 -4.65 -1.25 10.93
C MET A 24 -3.96 -2.40 11.68
N ASP A 25 -4.03 -2.35 13.01
CA ASP A 25 -3.55 -3.39 13.93
C ASP A 25 -4.39 -3.46 15.23
N ALA A 26 -5.62 -2.94 15.19
CA ALA A 26 -6.46 -2.77 16.38
C ALA A 26 -6.87 -4.09 17.08
N THR A 27 -6.72 -5.22 16.39
CA THR A 27 -6.98 -6.57 16.93
C THR A 27 -5.70 -7.30 17.34
N THR A 28 -4.54 -6.66 17.25
CA THR A 28 -3.25 -7.23 17.61
C THR A 28 -2.98 -7.02 19.10
N SER A 29 -2.91 -8.10 19.87
CA SER A 29 -2.70 -8.01 21.33
C SER A 29 -1.22 -7.86 21.72
N PHE A 30 -0.36 -8.82 21.34
CA PHE A 30 0.98 -8.96 21.93
C PHE A 30 2.03 -8.02 21.34
N ARG A 31 2.07 -7.86 20.02
CA ARG A 31 3.09 -7.07 19.30
C ARG A 31 2.44 -6.12 18.31
N PRO A 32 1.91 -4.96 18.76
CA PRO A 32 1.33 -3.96 17.87
C PRO A 32 2.42 -3.30 17.00
N GLY A 33 2.01 -2.60 15.95
CA GLY A 33 2.91 -1.86 15.06
C GLY A 33 2.73 -2.14 13.57
N THR A 34 1.96 -3.17 13.18
CA THR A 34 1.72 -3.47 11.75
C THR A 34 1.00 -2.33 11.02
N ARG A 35 0.29 -1.45 11.75
CA ARG A 35 -0.26 -0.21 11.19
C ARG A 35 0.78 0.70 10.54
N LEU A 36 2.05 0.59 10.94
CA LEU A 36 3.15 1.40 10.42
C LEU A 36 3.73 0.81 9.12
N ALA A 37 3.43 -0.45 8.82
CA ALA A 37 4.03 -1.16 7.70
C ALA A 37 3.80 -0.48 6.34
N PRO A 38 2.58 0.01 5.99
CA PRO A 38 2.37 0.64 4.68
C PRO A 38 3.27 1.84 4.42
N TYR A 39 3.49 2.69 5.43
CA TYR A 39 4.43 3.80 5.33
C TYR A 39 5.88 3.31 5.22
N ARG A 40 6.29 2.38 6.10
CA ARG A 40 7.68 1.89 6.15
C ARG A 40 8.09 1.13 4.89
N VAL A 41 7.19 0.33 4.32
CA VAL A 41 7.43 -0.39 3.07
C VAL A 41 7.66 0.59 1.92
N ARG A 42 6.88 1.67 1.84
CA ARG A 42 7.10 2.72 0.82
C ARG A 42 8.40 3.47 1.05
N GLU A 43 8.67 3.86 2.29
CA GLU A 43 9.91 4.55 2.70
C GLU A 43 11.17 3.80 2.28
N VAL A 44 11.19 2.47 2.43
CA VAL A 44 12.36 1.66 2.04
C VAL A 44 12.30 1.14 0.60
N SER A 45 11.20 1.35 -0.12
CA SER A 45 11.03 0.81 -1.47
C SER A 45 12.11 1.33 -2.42
N GLU A 46 12.48 2.61 -2.33
CA GLU A 46 13.56 3.20 -3.15
C GLU A 46 14.95 2.56 -2.90
N SER A 47 15.11 1.74 -1.86
CA SER A 47 16.38 1.06 -1.54
C SER A 47 16.57 -0.27 -2.29
N ILE A 48 15.60 -0.72 -3.08
CA ILE A 48 15.71 -1.95 -3.88
C ILE A 48 15.74 -1.63 -5.36
N GLU A 49 16.24 -2.59 -6.14
CA GLU A 49 16.29 -2.48 -7.60
C GLU A 49 14.89 -2.66 -8.23
N GLU A 50 14.62 -1.93 -9.31
CA GLU A 50 13.37 -2.05 -10.07
C GLU A 50 13.31 -3.33 -10.93
N TYR A 51 14.46 -3.93 -11.22
CA TYR A 51 14.56 -5.15 -12.03
C TYR A 51 14.63 -6.41 -11.17
N SER A 52 13.77 -7.38 -11.48
CA SER A 52 13.77 -8.70 -10.83
C SER A 52 14.42 -9.77 -11.72
N VAL A 53 15.64 -10.19 -11.37
CA VAL A 53 16.36 -11.26 -12.09
C VAL A 53 15.57 -12.58 -12.14
N TYR A 54 14.90 -12.93 -11.04
CA TYR A 54 14.12 -14.17 -10.96
C TYR A 54 12.90 -14.20 -11.87
N GLN A 55 12.34 -13.03 -12.17
CA GLN A 55 11.14 -12.89 -13.00
C GLN A 55 11.45 -12.40 -14.42
N ASP A 56 12.69 -11.99 -14.68
CA ASP A 56 13.14 -11.39 -15.95
C ASP A 56 12.25 -10.20 -16.34
N LYS A 57 11.97 -9.30 -15.38
CA LYS A 57 11.01 -8.18 -15.53
C LYS A 57 11.44 -6.92 -14.78
N SER A 58 11.13 -5.77 -15.36
CA SER A 58 11.29 -4.44 -14.74
C SER A 58 9.96 -3.87 -14.24
N LEU A 59 10.00 -3.06 -13.17
CA LEU A 59 8.85 -2.23 -12.76
C LEU A 59 8.48 -1.19 -13.82
N GLU A 60 9.42 -0.74 -14.67
CA GLU A 60 9.15 0.18 -15.79
C GLU A 60 8.16 -0.39 -16.82
N GLU A 61 8.02 -1.72 -16.88
CA GLU A 61 7.10 -2.42 -17.80
C GLU A 61 5.71 -2.64 -17.18
N ILE A 62 5.49 -2.21 -15.93
CA ILE A 62 4.29 -2.48 -15.16
C ILE A 62 3.61 -1.17 -14.78
N ASP A 63 2.45 -0.90 -15.37
CA ASP A 63 1.60 0.19 -14.92
C ASP A 63 0.90 -0.17 -13.59
N PHE A 64 1.23 0.57 -12.53
CA PHE A 64 0.50 0.51 -11.27
C PHE A 64 0.44 1.87 -10.58
N TYR A 65 -0.63 2.09 -9.83
CA TYR A 65 -0.87 3.31 -9.06
C TYR A 65 -0.76 3.03 -7.57
N ASP A 66 -0.05 3.88 -6.84
CA ASP A 66 -0.05 3.84 -5.37
C ASP A 66 -1.06 4.87 -4.84
N ALA A 67 -2.19 4.38 -4.32
CA ALA A 67 -3.24 5.24 -3.78
C ALA A 67 -2.97 5.73 -2.34
N GLY A 68 -1.82 5.36 -1.77
CA GLY A 68 -1.47 5.68 -0.40
C GLY A 68 -2.27 4.87 0.61
N ASP A 69 -2.52 5.45 1.78
CA ASP A 69 -3.19 4.80 2.90
C ASP A 69 -4.63 5.26 3.05
N ILE A 70 -5.52 4.32 3.35
CA ILE A 70 -6.88 4.66 3.76
C ILE A 70 -6.92 5.18 5.20
N ILE A 71 -7.89 6.05 5.47
CA ILE A 71 -8.12 6.60 6.80
C ILE A 71 -8.85 5.57 7.67
N ILE A 72 -8.12 4.97 8.60
CA ILE A 72 -8.63 4.00 9.57
C ILE A 72 -8.98 4.69 10.90
N PRO A 73 -10.21 4.55 11.42
CA PRO A 73 -10.58 5.05 12.73
C PRO A 73 -9.95 4.19 13.84
N PHE A 74 -9.32 4.83 14.81
CA PHE A 74 -8.70 4.12 15.91
C PHE A 74 -9.76 3.49 16.84
N GLY A 75 -9.55 2.23 17.23
CA GLY A 75 -10.41 1.52 18.19
C GLY A 75 -11.78 1.05 17.67
N ASN A 76 -12.21 1.47 16.48
CA ASN A 76 -13.47 1.01 15.89
C ASN A 76 -13.22 0.00 14.76
N VAL A 77 -13.15 -1.28 15.13
CA VAL A 77 -12.90 -2.38 14.19
C VAL A 77 -14.01 -2.48 13.14
N GLY A 78 -15.28 -2.36 13.52
CA GLY A 78 -16.40 -2.50 12.58
C GLY A 78 -16.41 -1.42 11.49
N GLU A 79 -16.18 -0.16 11.86
CA GLU A 79 -16.02 0.93 10.88
C GLU A 79 -14.76 0.73 10.03
N SER A 80 -13.64 0.29 10.64
CA SER A 80 -12.40 0.03 9.90
C SER A 80 -12.61 -1.00 8.79
N LEU A 81 -13.27 -2.13 9.12
CA LEU A 81 -13.59 -3.18 8.16
C LEU A 81 -14.54 -2.68 7.06
N ARG A 82 -15.55 -1.88 7.41
CA ARG A 82 -16.46 -1.27 6.41
C ARG A 82 -15.71 -0.38 5.43
N ARG A 83 -14.78 0.46 5.92
CA ARG A 83 -13.97 1.33 5.05
C ARG A 83 -13.04 0.52 4.14
N ILE A 84 -12.40 -0.51 4.69
CA ILE A 84 -11.58 -1.45 3.90
C ILE A 84 -12.43 -2.05 2.77
N GLU A 85 -13.60 -2.58 3.11
CA GLU A 85 -14.51 -3.18 2.12
C GLU A 85 -14.90 -2.20 1.02
N VAL A 86 -15.25 -0.96 1.36
CA VAL A 86 -15.63 0.08 0.38
C VAL A 86 -14.51 0.36 -0.61
N VAL A 87 -13.24 0.41 -0.16
CA VAL A 87 -12.12 0.72 -1.07
C VAL A 87 -11.60 -0.49 -1.85
N THR A 88 -11.80 -1.70 -1.34
CA THR A 88 -11.34 -2.93 -2.02
C THR A 88 -12.38 -3.50 -2.98
N ARG A 89 -13.63 -3.02 -2.93
CA ARG A 89 -14.65 -3.35 -3.91
C ARG A 89 -14.34 -2.60 -5.21
N GLY A 90 -13.56 -3.25 -6.06
CA GLY A 90 -13.40 -2.95 -7.49
C GLY A 90 -14.39 -3.75 -8.33
#